data_AF-A0A455U258-F1
#
_entry.id   AF-A0A455U258-F1
#
_cell.length_a   1.000
_cell.length_b   1.000
_cell.length_c   1.000
_cell.angle_alpha   90.00
_cell.angle_beta   90.00
_cell.angle_gamma   90.00
#
_symmetry.space_group_name_H-M   'P 1'
#
loop_
_entity.id
_entity.type
_entity.pdbx_description
1 polymer ?
#
loop_
_entity_poly.entity_id
_entity_poly.type
_entity_poly.pdbx_seq_one_letter_code
_entity_poly.pdbx_strand_id
1 'polypeptide(L)'
;MVGLPVMAAESDAMAHYLATTAQQKFLNLIRGKPTQSQPPVEQLDWSPVEQAQVSQFLGAAIIGGPDTVKAGLEEFQAQTGADELMINSDFYNHADRLRSYEIVAEAAR
;
A
#
# COMPACT_ATOMS: atom_id res chain seq x y z
N MET A 1 12.10 -15.33 1.80
CA MET A 1 11.31 -14.35 2.58
C MET A 1 11.65 -12.90 2.20
N VAL A 2 10.69 -12.14 1.67
CA VAL A 2 10.79 -10.70 1.31
C VAL A 2 9.58 -9.93 1.84
N GLY A 3 9.76 -8.70 2.32
CA GLY A 3 8.66 -7.85 2.80
C GLY A 3 8.22 -6.81 1.76
N LEU A 4 6.91 -6.63 1.61
CA LEU A 4 6.32 -5.62 0.72
C LEU A 4 5.06 -4.99 1.31
N PRO A 5 4.79 -3.70 1.01
CA PRO A 5 3.51 -3.09 1.33
C PRO A 5 2.41 -3.62 0.40
N VAL A 6 1.24 -3.93 0.95
CA VAL A 6 0.03 -4.18 0.15
C VAL A 6 -1.16 -3.44 0.73
N MET A 7 -1.83 -2.66 -0.11
CA MET A 7 -3.14 -2.07 0.16
C MET A 7 -4.15 -2.62 -0.83
N ALA A 8 -4.90 -3.64 -0.41
CA ALA A 8 -5.96 -4.25 -1.20
C ALA A 8 -7.33 -3.74 -0.77
N ALA A 9 -8.22 -3.49 -1.73
CA ALA A 9 -9.61 -3.11 -1.49
C ALA A 9 -10.53 -3.71 -2.56
N GLU A 10 -11.83 -3.40 -2.50
CA GLU A 10 -12.81 -3.92 -3.47
C GLU A 10 -12.59 -3.40 -4.90
N SER A 11 -11.87 -2.30 -5.06
CA SER A 11 -11.50 -1.72 -6.36
C SER A 11 -10.17 -0.97 -6.27
N ASP A 12 -9.54 -0.73 -7.42
CA ASP A 12 -8.30 0.08 -7.49
C ASP A 12 -8.50 1.48 -6.92
N ALA A 13 -9.62 2.12 -7.24
CA ALA A 13 -9.95 3.45 -6.74
C ALA A 13 -10.01 3.48 -5.21
N MET A 14 -10.69 2.53 -4.60
CA MET A 14 -10.77 2.43 -3.14
C MET A 14 -9.40 2.11 -2.52
N ALA A 15 -8.61 1.24 -3.14
CA ALA A 15 -7.28 0.90 -2.65
C ALA A 15 -6.35 2.11 -2.67
N HIS A 16 -6.37 2.92 -3.73
CA HIS A 16 -5.62 4.17 -3.81
C HIS A 16 -6.06 5.20 -2.78
N TYR A 17 -7.37 5.34 -2.56
CA TYR A 17 -7.90 6.19 -1.49
C TYR A 17 -7.38 5.75 -0.12
N LEU A 18 -7.48 4.45 0.22
CA LEU A 18 -7.04 3.92 1.50
C LEU A 18 -5.51 4.04 1.68
N ALA A 19 -4.74 3.85 0.61
CA ALA A 19 -3.28 3.99 0.60
C ALA A 19 -2.79 5.40 0.91
N THR A 20 -3.64 6.43 0.79
CA THR A 20 -3.30 7.79 1.21
C THR A 20 -2.94 7.88 2.69
N THR A 21 -3.38 6.93 3.53
CA THR A 21 -2.92 6.81 4.93
C THR A 21 -1.40 6.65 5.00
N ALA A 22 -0.84 5.69 4.26
CA ALA A 22 0.60 5.43 4.23
C ALA A 22 1.37 6.57 3.54
N GLN A 23 0.80 7.13 2.48
CA GLN A 23 1.39 8.27 1.77
C GLN A 23 1.50 9.51 2.67
N GLN A 24 0.46 9.82 3.47
CA GLN A 24 0.51 10.90 4.46
C GLN A 24 1.62 10.68 5.49
N LYS A 25 1.79 9.45 5.98
CA LYS A 25 2.87 9.11 6.91
C LYS A 25 4.24 9.41 6.31
N PHE A 26 4.53 8.97 5.09
CA PHE A 26 5.81 9.25 4.44
C PHE A 26 5.99 10.72 4.08
N LEU A 27 4.94 11.39 3.61
CA LEU A 27 4.95 12.84 3.35
C LEU A 27 5.31 13.64 4.61
N ASN A 28 4.69 13.29 5.73
CA ASN A 28 4.94 13.91 7.02
C ASN A 28 6.36 13.63 7.55
N LEU A 29 6.90 12.44 7.30
CA LEU A 29 8.30 12.12 7.60
C LEU A 29 9.28 12.97 6.76
N ILE A 30 9.04 13.10 5.46
CA ILE A 30 9.84 13.96 4.55
C ILE A 30 9.84 15.41 5.04
N ARG A 31 8.68 15.88 5.51
CA ARG A 31 8.49 17.23 6.07
C ARG A 31 9.05 17.43 7.48
N GLY A 32 9.65 16.39 8.09
CA GLY A 32 10.19 16.45 9.45
C GLY A 32 9.12 16.58 10.54
N LYS A 33 7.89 16.15 10.27
CA LYS A 33 6.73 16.26 11.18
C LYS A 33 6.07 14.89 11.36
N PRO A 34 6.70 13.91 12.04
CA PRO A 34 6.09 12.60 12.24
C PRO A 34 4.74 12.73 12.94
N THR A 35 3.71 12.11 12.36
CA THR A 35 2.34 12.11 12.90
C THR A 35 1.94 10.70 13.30
N GLN A 36 0.88 10.61 14.12
CA GLN A 36 0.11 9.37 14.21
C GLN A 36 -0.55 9.07 12.86
N SER A 37 -1.05 7.84 12.70
CA SER A 37 -1.83 7.44 11.53
C SER A 37 -2.98 8.43 11.31
N GLN A 38 -3.12 8.90 10.07
CA GLN A 38 -4.14 9.86 9.66
C GLN A 38 -5.19 9.15 8.82
N PRO A 39 -6.46 9.57 8.86
CA PRO A 39 -7.49 9.01 7.99
C PRO A 39 -7.14 9.22 6.51
N PRO A 40 -7.60 8.34 5.61
CA PRO A 40 -7.40 8.50 4.18
C PRO A 40 -8.08 9.78 3.66
N VAL A 41 -7.46 10.40 2.67
CA VAL A 41 -7.88 11.67 2.06
C VAL A 41 -8.00 11.50 0.56
N GLU A 42 -8.91 12.26 -0.05
CA GLU A 42 -9.12 12.25 -1.51
C GLU A 42 -7.90 12.81 -2.27
N GLN A 43 -7.19 13.77 -1.67
CA GLN A 43 -6.08 14.47 -2.30
C GLN A 43 -4.99 14.81 -1.29
N LEU A 44 -3.74 14.62 -1.70
CA LEU A 44 -2.57 15.00 -0.93
C LEU A 44 -2.06 16.36 -1.40
N ASP A 45 -1.87 17.26 -0.44
CA ASP A 45 -1.21 18.55 -0.68
C ASP A 45 0.31 18.34 -0.65
N TRP A 46 0.85 17.81 -1.74
CA TRP A 46 2.28 17.56 -1.97
C TRP A 46 2.78 18.25 -3.24
N SER A 47 4.05 18.61 -3.24
CA SER A 47 4.75 19.02 -4.46
C SER A 47 5.14 17.80 -5.31
N PRO A 48 5.46 17.98 -6.62
CA PRO A 48 5.94 16.88 -7.45
C PRO A 48 7.21 16.19 -6.90
N VAL A 49 8.06 16.95 -6.21
CA VAL A 49 9.27 16.40 -5.56
C VAL A 49 8.90 15.51 -4.39
N GLU A 50 7.98 15.97 -3.52
CA GLU A 50 7.49 15.18 -2.39
C GLU A 50 6.75 13.92 -2.86
N GLN A 51 5.93 14.03 -3.92
CA GLN A 51 5.26 12.88 -4.52
C GLN A 51 6.29 11.84 -5.01
N ALA A 52 7.34 12.25 -5.71
CA ALA A 52 8.38 11.34 -6.18
C ALA A 52 9.11 10.64 -5.01
N GLN A 53 9.39 11.38 -3.93
CA GLN A 53 10.01 10.82 -2.73
C GLN A 53 9.09 9.81 -2.02
N VAL A 54 7.80 10.11 -1.88
CA VAL A 54 6.83 9.16 -1.31
C VAL A 54 6.72 7.91 -2.19
N SER A 55 6.66 8.07 -3.52
CA SER A 55 6.63 6.94 -4.46
C SER A 55 7.88 6.06 -4.35
N GLN A 56 9.05 6.63 -4.02
CA GLN A 56 10.26 5.84 -3.80
C GLN A 56 10.15 4.94 -2.56
N PHE A 57 9.54 5.41 -1.46
CA PHE A 57 9.30 4.59 -0.27
C PHE A 57 8.28 3.48 -0.53
N LEU A 58 7.32 3.71 -1.42
CA LEU A 58 6.27 2.77 -1.80
C LEU A 58 6.56 2.08 -3.14
N GLY A 59 7.80 2.07 -3.61
CA GLY A 59 8.13 1.61 -4.97
C GLY A 59 7.85 0.12 -5.23
N ALA A 60 7.79 -0.68 -4.16
CA ALA A 60 7.41 -2.10 -4.20
C ALA A 60 5.98 -2.35 -3.70
N ALA A 61 5.20 -1.30 -3.43
CA ALA A 61 3.85 -1.44 -2.91
C ALA A 61 2.90 -1.95 -4.00
N ILE A 62 2.06 -2.92 -3.64
CA ILE A 62 0.94 -3.35 -4.46
C ILE A 62 -0.31 -2.64 -3.93
N ILE A 63 -0.95 -1.83 -4.77
CA ILE A 63 -2.12 -1.04 -4.40
C ILE A 63 -3.19 -1.29 -5.46
N GLY A 64 -4.30 -1.92 -5.08
CA GLY A 64 -5.35 -2.21 -6.05
C GLY A 64 -6.51 -3.07 -5.56
N GLY A 65 -7.42 -3.35 -6.50
CA GLY A 65 -8.47 -4.35 -6.38
C GLY A 65 -7.93 -5.78 -6.46
N PRO A 66 -8.80 -6.80 -6.32
CA PRO A 66 -8.38 -8.20 -6.27
C PRO A 66 -7.52 -8.66 -7.46
N ASP A 67 -7.90 -8.28 -8.69
CA ASP A 67 -7.16 -8.66 -9.91
C ASP A 67 -5.78 -8.01 -9.96
N THR A 68 -5.69 -6.72 -9.64
CA THR A 68 -4.43 -5.96 -9.56
C THR A 68 -3.50 -6.54 -8.49
N VAL A 69 -4.07 -6.90 -7.32
CA VAL A 69 -3.31 -7.50 -6.23
C VAL A 69 -2.77 -8.86 -6.64
N LYS A 70 -3.59 -9.71 -7.27
CA LYS A 70 -3.15 -11.02 -7.77
C LYS A 70 -2.00 -10.89 -8.76
N ALA A 71 -2.18 -10.08 -9.80
CA ALA A 71 -1.15 -9.87 -10.81
C ALA A 71 0.14 -9.30 -10.21
N GLY A 72 0.03 -8.33 -9.29
CA GLY A 72 1.17 -7.74 -8.60
C GLY A 72 1.94 -8.74 -7.74
N LEU A 73 1.24 -9.63 -7.02
CA LEU A 73 1.88 -10.67 -6.20
C LEU A 73 2.61 -11.71 -7.05
N GLU A 74 1.99 -12.16 -8.14
CA GLU A 74 2.60 -13.08 -9.11
C GLU A 74 3.86 -12.47 -9.75
N GLU A 75 3.77 -11.21 -10.19
CA GLU A 75 4.90 -10.48 -10.76
C GLU A 75 6.03 -10.30 -9.74
N PHE A 76 5.70 -9.86 -8.51
CA PHE A 76 6.69 -9.66 -7.46
C PHE A 76 7.40 -10.97 -7.08
N GLN A 77 6.65 -12.07 -6.99
CA GLN A 77 7.24 -13.39 -6.76
C GLN A 77 8.16 -13.79 -7.91
N ALA A 78 7.74 -13.61 -9.16
CA ALA A 78 8.55 -13.98 -10.33
C ALA A 78 9.86 -13.17 -10.40
N GLN A 79 9.82 -11.88 -10.06
CA GLN A 79 11.00 -11.01 -10.06
C GLN A 79 11.99 -11.32 -8.94
N THR A 80 11.48 -11.69 -7.76
CA THR A 80 12.31 -11.89 -6.56
C THR A 80 12.71 -13.33 -6.32
N GLY A 81 11.98 -14.30 -6.86
CA GLY A 81 12.13 -15.72 -6.55
C GLY A 81 11.79 -16.06 -5.09
N ALA A 82 11.06 -15.18 -4.38
CA ALA A 82 10.75 -15.37 -2.98
C ALA A 82 9.74 -16.52 -2.76
N ASP A 83 10.07 -17.37 -1.82
CA ASP A 83 9.27 -18.48 -1.31
C ASP A 83 8.26 -18.06 -0.23
N GLU A 84 8.46 -16.87 0.35
CA GLU A 84 7.58 -16.27 1.36
C GLU A 84 7.53 -14.75 1.20
N LEU A 85 6.31 -14.19 1.24
CA LEU A 85 6.03 -12.75 1.17
C LEU A 85 5.45 -12.26 2.50
N MET A 86 6.15 -11.33 3.16
CA MET A 86 5.67 -10.68 4.37
C MET A 86 4.91 -9.40 4.04
N ILE A 87 3.61 -9.39 4.32
CA ILE A 87 2.72 -8.31 3.92
C ILE A 87 2.62 -7.23 5.00
N ASN A 88 3.01 -6.00 4.66
CA ASN A 88 2.76 -4.82 5.49
C ASN A 88 1.55 -4.03 4.96
N SER A 89 0.57 -3.79 5.82
CA SER A 89 -0.68 -3.11 5.45
C SER A 89 -0.96 -1.96 6.41
N ASP A 90 -0.60 -0.74 6.01
CA ASP A 90 -0.77 0.49 6.80
C ASP A 90 -2.10 1.17 6.44
N PHE A 91 -3.13 0.88 7.25
CA PHE A 91 -4.49 1.38 7.11
C PHE A 91 -4.91 2.12 8.38
N TYR A 92 -5.76 3.14 8.22
CA TYR A 92 -6.30 3.89 9.35
C TYR A 92 -7.35 3.08 10.11
N ASN A 93 -8.38 2.56 9.41
CA ASN A 93 -9.38 1.72 10.04
C ASN A 93 -8.95 0.26 10.05
N HIS A 94 -9.22 -0.41 11.17
CA HIS A 94 -8.90 -1.82 11.34
C HIS A 94 -9.69 -2.73 10.38
N ALA A 95 -10.95 -2.39 10.11
CA ALA A 95 -11.82 -3.17 9.21
C ALA A 95 -11.26 -3.20 7.78
N ASP A 96 -10.78 -2.07 7.28
CA ASP A 96 -10.16 -1.97 5.95
C ASP A 96 -8.89 -2.83 5.87
N ARG A 97 -8.09 -2.84 6.95
CA ARG A 97 -6.91 -3.71 7.04
C ARG A 97 -7.28 -5.19 6.99
N LEU A 98 -8.30 -5.60 7.74
CA LEU A 98 -8.77 -6.98 7.74
C LEU A 98 -9.24 -7.39 6.34
N ARG A 99 -10.05 -6.53 5.70
CA ARG A 99 -10.54 -6.77 4.34
C ARG A 99 -9.39 -6.88 3.33
N SER A 100 -8.37 -6.04 3.45
CA SER A 100 -7.16 -6.14 2.63
C SER A 100 -6.48 -7.49 2.78
N TYR A 101 -6.36 -8.02 4.00
CA TYR A 101 -5.76 -9.34 4.23
C TYR A 101 -6.60 -10.48 3.65
N GLU A 102 -7.93 -10.40 3.71
CA GLU A 102 -8.82 -11.38 3.08
C GLU A 102 -8.61 -11.42 1.56
N ILE A 103 -8.56 -10.26 0.91
CA ILE A 103 -8.35 -10.14 -0.54
C ILE A 103 -6.97 -10.69 -0.92
N VAL A 104 -5.93 -10.35 -0.17
CA VAL A 104 -4.57 -10.89 -0.40
C VAL A 104 -4.54 -12.41 -0.25
N ALA A 105 -5.22 -12.95 0.78
CA ALA A 105 -5.30 -14.38 1.01
C ALA A 105 -6.09 -15.11 -0.10
N GLU A 106 -7.13 -14.50 -0.66
CA GLU A 106 -7.87 -15.02 -1.81
C GLU A 106 -7.04 -14.98 -3.08
N ALA A 107 -6.30 -13.89 -3.31
CA ALA A 107 -5.41 -13.73 -4.46
C ALA A 107 -4.21 -14.70 -4.45
N ALA A 108 -3.77 -15.14 -3.28
CA ALA A 108 -2.65 -16.07 -3.11
C ALA A 108 -3.06 -17.57 -3.17
N ARG A 109 -4.34 -17.87 -3.39
CA ARG A 109 -4.84 -19.25 -3.61
C ARG A 109 -4.71 -19.67 -5.07
#